data_AF-A0A9C9H2F8-F1
#
_entry.id   AF-A0A9C9H2F8-F1
#
_cell.length_a   1.000
_cell.length_b   1.000
_cell.length_c   1.000
_cell.angle_alpha   90.00
_cell.angle_beta   90.00
_cell.angle_gamma   90.00
#
_symmetry.space_group_name_H-M   'P 1'
#
loop_
_entity.id
_entity.type
_entity.pdbx_description
1 polymer ?
#
loop_
_entity_poly.entity_id
_entity_poly.type
_entity_poly.pdbx_seq_one_letter_code
_entity_poly.pdbx_strand_id
1 'polypeptide(L)'
;MAAQPNPLATGRPVYVVDGARTPFLRARNKPGPFHASDLAFQAGRALLYRQPFSAEEFDQVILGCVMAGPHEVNIARVVSLRLGCGDKVPAWTVQRNCASGMQSLDCAAQDIASGRSELVLAGGTEAMSHAPLLFSSAMAAWLGTFSTARKPADKLKAALAFRPAFLKPIIGLLCGLTDPIVGLNMGQTAEILAHRFNVSRDEMDAFATRSHQRLAKAAEQGRLDEIETIYDNAGKYYNSDDGCRPDSSVEKLAKLRPAFE
;
A
#
# COMPACT_ATOMS: atom_id res chain seq x y z
N MET A 1 -11.21 10.33 35.02
CA MET A 1 -10.48 9.10 35.38
C MET A 1 -9.12 9.22 34.70
N ALA A 2 -8.02 9.35 35.44
CA ALA A 2 -6.69 9.48 34.83
C ALA A 2 -6.38 8.20 34.05
N ALA A 3 -5.94 8.33 32.79
CA ALA A 3 -5.58 7.18 31.97
C ALA A 3 -4.51 6.36 32.70
N GLN A 4 -4.76 5.06 32.90
CA GLN A 4 -3.75 4.17 33.45
C GLN A 4 -2.53 4.18 32.50
N PRO A 5 -1.29 4.31 33.02
CA PRO A 5 -0.12 4.26 32.17
C PRO A 5 -0.10 2.92 31.44
N ASN A 6 0.05 2.97 30.11
CA ASN A 6 0.12 1.77 29.28
C ASN A 6 1.28 0.90 29.80
N PRO A 7 1.02 -0.34 30.27
CA PRO A 7 2.06 -1.19 30.83
C PRO A 7 3.15 -1.59 29.82
N LEU A 8 2.94 -1.31 28.52
CA LEU A 8 3.93 -1.48 27.46
C LEU A 8 4.79 -0.22 27.21
N ALA A 9 4.47 0.91 27.84
CA ALA A 9 5.16 2.18 27.66
C ALA A 9 6.28 2.37 28.70
N THR A 10 7.28 1.48 28.69
CA THR A 10 8.45 1.58 29.60
C THR A 10 9.61 2.39 29.01
N GLY A 11 9.38 3.15 27.94
CA GLY A 11 10.41 3.92 27.23
C GLY A 11 10.18 5.43 27.25
N ARG A 12 11.03 6.17 26.54
CA ARG A 12 10.89 7.63 26.39
C ARG A 12 9.53 7.97 25.74
N PRO A 13 8.90 9.12 26.09
CA PRO A 13 7.72 9.60 25.38
C PRO A 13 8.00 9.78 23.89
N VAL A 14 7.05 9.36 23.06
CA VAL A 14 7.11 9.49 21.60
C VAL A 14 5.94 10.35 21.14
N TYR A 15 6.20 11.24 20.19
CA TYR A 15 5.22 12.18 19.67
C TYR A 15 5.14 12.09 18.16
N VAL A 16 3.94 12.32 17.62
CA VAL A 16 3.74 12.58 16.19
C VAL A 16 3.88 14.09 16.00
N VAL A 17 4.87 14.52 15.21
CA VAL A 17 5.12 15.93 14.94
C VAL A 17 4.13 16.47 13.90
N ASP A 18 3.97 15.74 12.80
CA ASP A 18 3.17 16.14 11.66
C ASP A 18 2.84 14.91 10.78
N GLY A 19 1.89 15.03 9.86
CA GLY A 19 1.48 13.99 8.93
C GLY A 19 0.89 14.55 7.65
N ALA A 20 1.12 13.85 6.55
CA ALA A 20 0.58 14.18 5.24
C ALA A 20 0.30 12.90 4.46
N ARG A 21 -0.65 12.95 3.54
CA ARG A 21 -0.92 11.86 2.60
C ARG A 21 -1.23 12.39 1.22
N THR A 22 -1.02 11.53 0.23
CA THR A 22 -1.58 11.77 -1.10
C THR A 22 -3.09 11.54 -1.10
N PRO A 23 -3.82 12.04 -2.11
CA PRO A 23 -5.20 11.66 -2.31
C PRO A 23 -5.27 10.16 -2.64
N PHE A 24 -6.25 9.48 -2.07
CA PHE A 24 -6.53 8.08 -2.36
C PHE A 24 -7.31 7.98 -3.67
N LEU A 25 -6.59 7.55 -4.71
CA LEU A 25 -7.09 7.37 -6.06
C LEU A 25 -7.46 5.92 -6.31
N ARG A 26 -8.63 5.68 -6.91
CA ARG A 26 -9.10 4.37 -7.31
C ARG A 26 -8.17 3.77 -8.36
N ALA A 27 -7.75 2.55 -8.12
CA ALA A 27 -7.19 1.69 -9.16
C ALA A 27 -8.26 1.44 -10.24
N ARG A 28 -7.87 1.57 -11.52
CA ARG A 28 -8.73 1.39 -12.70
C ARG A 28 -8.19 0.25 -13.56
N ASN A 29 -8.84 -0.03 -14.69
CA ASN A 29 -8.49 -1.11 -15.61
C ASN A 29 -7.17 -0.90 -16.39
N LYS A 30 -6.33 0.05 -15.98
CA LYS A 30 -5.03 0.36 -16.59
C LYS A 30 -4.04 0.81 -15.51
N PRO A 31 -2.73 0.66 -15.73
CA PRO A 31 -1.73 1.26 -14.86
C PRO A 31 -2.04 2.73 -14.60
N GLY A 32 -1.99 3.11 -13.32
CA GLY A 32 -2.15 4.47 -12.88
C GLY A 32 -0.99 5.35 -13.32
N PRO A 33 -1.09 6.66 -13.11
CA PRO A 33 -0.03 7.59 -13.47
C PRO A 33 1.12 7.64 -12.45
N PHE A 34 1.01 6.93 -11.31
CA PHE A 34 1.94 7.00 -10.20
C PHE A 34 2.46 5.62 -9.80
N HIS A 35 3.77 5.50 -9.67
CA HIS A 35 4.37 4.41 -8.91
C HIS A 35 4.19 4.65 -7.41
N ALA A 36 4.35 3.60 -6.60
CA ALA A 36 4.20 3.71 -5.16
C ALA A 36 5.24 4.69 -4.56
N SER A 37 6.48 4.71 -5.08
CA SER A 37 7.48 5.67 -4.61
C SER A 37 7.15 7.11 -5.00
N ASP A 38 6.43 7.35 -6.11
CA ASP A 38 5.99 8.70 -6.49
C ASP A 38 4.99 9.26 -5.49
N LEU A 39 4.04 8.43 -5.05
CA LEU A 39 3.05 8.82 -4.05
C LEU A 39 3.75 9.18 -2.72
N ALA A 40 4.61 8.31 -2.22
CA ALA A 40 5.36 8.55 -0.99
C ALA A 40 6.27 9.77 -1.08
N PHE A 41 6.98 9.93 -2.20
CA PHE A 41 7.85 11.07 -2.44
C PHE A 41 7.07 12.39 -2.46
N GLN A 42 5.92 12.44 -3.14
CA GLN A 42 5.15 13.68 -3.23
C GLN A 42 4.55 14.09 -1.87
N ALA A 43 4.01 13.14 -1.10
CA ALA A 43 3.56 13.42 0.28
C ALA A 43 4.73 13.82 1.19
N GLY A 44 5.83 13.07 1.16
CA GLY A 44 7.01 13.34 1.99
C GLY A 44 7.67 14.68 1.67
N ARG A 45 7.71 15.08 0.39
CA ARG A 45 8.27 16.37 -0.03
C ARG A 45 7.45 17.53 0.50
N ALA A 46 6.12 17.47 0.39
CA ALA A 46 5.23 18.51 0.91
C ALA A 46 5.31 18.60 2.44
N LEU A 47 5.34 17.45 3.12
CA LEU A 47 5.54 17.37 4.57
C LEU A 47 6.87 18.01 5.00
N LEU A 48 7.97 17.66 4.34
CA LEU A 48 9.31 18.17 4.67
C LEU A 48 9.45 19.66 4.40
N TYR A 49 8.81 20.17 3.35
CA TYR A 49 8.90 21.58 2.98
C TYR A 49 8.41 22.52 4.09
N ARG A 50 7.49 22.06 4.95
CA ARG A 50 6.96 22.84 6.09
C ARG A 50 7.67 22.56 7.43
N GLN A 51 8.70 21.71 7.46
CA GLN A 51 9.45 21.43 8.68
C GLN A 51 10.61 22.43 8.87
N PRO A 52 11.00 22.72 10.13
CA PRO A 52 12.13 23.58 10.45
C PRO A 52 13.50 22.88 10.36
N PHE A 53 13.53 21.61 9.95
CA PHE A 53 14.72 20.75 9.90
C PHE A 53 14.93 20.18 8.50
N SER A 54 16.15 19.73 8.23
CA SER A 54 16.54 19.13 6.95
C SER A 54 16.25 17.62 6.91
N ALA A 55 16.10 17.06 5.71
CA ALA A 55 15.87 15.63 5.54
C ALA A 55 17.05 14.75 6.02
N GLU A 56 18.26 15.31 6.13
CA GLU A 56 19.46 14.61 6.63
C GLU A 56 19.44 14.39 8.15
N GLU A 57 18.54 15.07 8.88
CA GLU A 57 18.38 14.93 10.33
C GLU A 57 17.53 13.72 10.75
N PHE A 58 16.90 13.03 9.80
CA PHE A 58 16.25 11.76 10.11
C PHE A 58 17.29 10.71 10.49
N ASP A 59 17.08 10.01 11.60
CA ASP A 59 17.92 8.86 11.97
C ASP A 59 17.61 7.65 11.10
N GLN A 60 16.37 7.53 10.60
CA GLN A 60 15.94 6.51 9.67
C GLN A 60 14.62 6.83 8.97
N VAL A 61 14.35 6.12 7.87
CA VAL A 61 13.06 6.15 7.15
C VAL A 61 12.46 4.76 7.08
N ILE A 62 11.22 4.60 7.53
CA ILE A 62 10.50 3.32 7.54
C ILE A 62 9.20 3.48 6.75
N LEU A 63 9.09 2.80 5.61
CA LEU A 63 7.84 2.81 4.83
C LEU A 63 7.21 1.43 4.74
N GLY A 64 5.91 1.36 4.99
CA GLY A 64 5.09 0.20 4.72
C GLY A 64 4.69 0.10 3.25
N CYS A 65 4.91 -1.05 2.61
CA CYS A 65 4.42 -1.32 1.25
C CYS A 65 4.25 -2.83 1.05
N VAL A 66 3.11 -3.27 0.48
CA VAL A 66 2.83 -4.69 0.28
C VAL A 66 3.39 -5.18 -1.05
N MET A 67 3.19 -4.40 -2.12
CA MET A 67 3.59 -4.77 -3.47
C MET A 67 4.49 -3.71 -4.08
N ALA A 68 5.69 -3.58 -3.51
CA ALA A 68 6.72 -2.73 -4.08
C ALA A 68 7.01 -3.13 -5.54
N GLY A 69 7.14 -2.13 -6.41
CA GLY A 69 7.51 -2.34 -7.80
C GLY A 69 8.89 -3.00 -7.94
N PRO A 70 9.19 -3.63 -9.10
CA PRO A 70 10.43 -4.38 -9.31
C PRO A 70 11.70 -3.53 -9.24
N HIS A 71 11.59 -2.22 -9.42
CA HIS A 71 12.70 -1.26 -9.32
C HIS A 71 12.75 -0.51 -7.99
N GLU A 72 11.87 -0.85 -7.05
CA GLU A 72 11.71 -0.16 -5.76
C GLU A 72 11.53 -1.17 -4.61
N VAL A 73 12.20 -2.32 -4.67
CA VAL A 73 12.07 -3.42 -3.69
C VAL A 73 12.27 -2.94 -2.25
N ASN A 74 13.25 -2.07 -2.01
CA ASN A 74 13.33 -1.28 -0.77
C ASN A 74 12.82 0.14 -1.05
N ILE A 75 11.50 0.28 -1.12
CA ILE A 75 10.83 1.52 -1.49
C ILE A 75 11.13 2.66 -0.51
N ALA A 76 11.29 2.35 0.78
CA ALA A 76 11.70 3.31 1.79
C ALA A 76 13.04 3.95 1.44
N ARG A 77 14.02 3.17 0.99
CA ARG A 77 15.33 3.69 0.58
C ARG A 77 15.27 4.50 -0.70
N VAL A 78 14.48 4.07 -1.67
CA VAL A 78 14.26 4.85 -2.91
C VAL A 78 13.65 6.21 -2.57
N VAL A 79 12.60 6.25 -1.74
CA VAL A 79 11.93 7.48 -1.34
C VAL A 79 12.85 8.37 -0.48
N SER A 80 13.55 7.80 0.50
CA SER A 80 14.52 8.51 1.35
C SER A 80 15.58 9.24 0.53
N LEU A 81 16.17 8.56 -0.46
CA LEU A 81 17.15 9.18 -1.36
C LEU A 81 16.53 10.27 -2.23
N ARG A 82 15.32 10.05 -2.77
CA ARG A 82 14.60 11.07 -3.56
C ARG A 82 14.26 12.31 -2.73
N LEU A 83 13.94 12.15 -1.44
CA LEU A 83 13.66 13.23 -0.50
C LEU A 83 14.93 13.99 -0.04
N GLY A 84 16.12 13.49 -0.37
CA GLY A 84 17.37 14.14 0.01
C GLY A 84 17.82 13.83 1.45
N CYS A 85 17.43 12.68 2.01
CA CYS A 85 17.93 12.25 3.34
C CYS A 85 19.43 11.93 3.35
N GLY A 86 20.06 11.79 2.19
CA GLY A 86 21.48 11.49 2.08
C GLY A 86 21.86 10.02 2.31
N ASP A 87 23.15 9.74 2.11
CA ASP A 87 23.64 8.36 2.09
C ASP A 87 23.68 7.71 3.47
N LYS A 88 23.84 8.51 4.52
CA LYS A 88 24.01 8.04 5.92
C LYS A 88 22.72 7.61 6.59
N VAL A 89 21.56 8.10 6.15
CA VAL A 89 20.26 7.80 6.76
C VAL A 89 19.78 6.43 6.28
N PRO A 90 19.78 5.39 7.14
CA PRO A 90 19.25 4.09 6.77
C PRO A 90 17.75 4.17 6.47
N ALA A 91 17.29 3.34 5.55
CA ALA A 91 15.89 3.26 5.21
C ALA A 91 15.51 1.85 4.80
N TRP A 92 14.35 1.39 5.28
CA TRP A 92 13.92 0.02 5.07
C TRP A 92 12.40 -0.09 4.97
N THR A 93 11.97 -1.07 4.17
CA THR A 93 10.56 -1.29 3.86
C THR A 93 10.01 -2.39 4.75
N VAL A 94 8.85 -2.14 5.35
CA VAL A 94 8.15 -3.12 6.18
C VAL A 94 6.91 -3.64 5.49
N GLN A 95 6.64 -4.94 5.65
CA GLN A 95 5.48 -5.58 5.08
C GLN A 95 4.71 -6.33 6.17
N ARG A 96 3.49 -5.87 6.45
CA ARG A 96 2.51 -6.52 7.34
C ARG A 96 1.12 -6.44 6.71
N ASN A 97 1.01 -6.81 5.44
CA ASN A 97 -0.21 -6.70 4.63
C ASN A 97 -0.84 -5.30 4.76
N CYS A 98 -2.16 -5.19 4.90
CA CYS A 98 -2.86 -3.91 5.04
C CYS A 98 -2.37 -3.05 6.22
N ALA A 99 -1.72 -3.66 7.22
CA ALA A 99 -1.20 -2.95 8.39
C ALA A 99 0.24 -2.42 8.19
N SER A 100 0.84 -2.53 7.00
CA SER A 100 2.24 -2.16 6.78
C SER A 100 2.56 -0.71 7.16
N GLY A 101 1.69 0.25 6.81
CA GLY A 101 1.88 1.66 7.18
C GLY A 101 1.70 1.94 8.68
N MET A 102 0.92 1.11 9.39
CA MET A 102 0.85 1.18 10.85
C MET A 102 2.05 0.49 11.50
N GLN A 103 2.57 -0.57 10.88
CA GLN A 103 3.76 -1.26 11.37
C GLN A 103 4.99 -0.37 11.33
N SER A 104 5.14 0.49 10.31
CA SER A 104 6.25 1.45 10.29
C SER A 104 6.18 2.45 11.43
N LEU A 105 4.98 2.91 11.80
CA LEU A 105 4.77 3.80 12.95
C LEU A 105 5.09 3.10 14.27
N ASP A 106 4.68 1.84 14.42
CA ASP A 106 5.01 1.01 15.59
C ASP A 106 6.53 0.81 15.72
N CYS A 107 7.23 0.47 14.63
CA CYS A 107 8.69 0.33 14.63
C CYS A 107 9.39 1.66 15.00
N ALA A 108 8.97 2.77 14.39
CA ALA A 108 9.51 4.09 14.70
C ALA A 108 9.30 4.47 16.17
N ALA A 109 8.10 4.22 16.72
CA ALA A 109 7.80 4.49 18.11
C ALA A 109 8.67 3.65 19.05
N GLN A 110 8.89 2.37 18.75
CA GLN A 110 9.77 1.50 19.55
C GLN A 110 11.24 1.95 19.48
N ASP A 111 11.73 2.36 18.31
CA ASP A 111 13.09 2.86 18.14
C ASP A 111 13.31 4.17 18.91
N ILE A 112 12.35 5.09 18.87
CA ILE A 112 12.42 6.35 19.64
C ILE A 112 12.31 6.06 21.14
N ALA A 113 11.32 5.27 21.56
CA ALA A 113 11.11 4.94 22.97
C ALA A 113 12.34 4.25 23.59
N SER A 114 13.08 3.46 22.81
CA SER A 114 14.26 2.72 23.28
C SER A 114 15.58 3.49 23.26
N GLY A 115 15.63 4.70 22.70
CA GLY A 115 16.89 5.46 22.60
C GLY A 115 17.68 5.23 21.31
N ARG A 116 17.17 4.45 20.35
CA ARG A 116 17.87 4.15 19.09
C ARG A 116 17.76 5.25 18.03
N SER A 117 16.71 6.06 18.11
CA SER A 117 16.45 7.17 17.20
C SER A 117 15.80 8.32 17.97
N GLU A 118 15.95 9.54 17.48
CA GLU A 118 15.26 10.75 17.94
C GLU A 118 14.20 11.19 16.92
N LEU A 119 14.49 11.05 15.61
CA LEU A 119 13.62 11.51 14.54
C LEU A 119 13.51 10.47 13.41
N VAL A 120 12.29 10.02 13.13
CA VAL A 120 12.03 8.98 12.12
C VAL A 120 10.92 9.41 11.18
N LEU A 121 11.17 9.30 9.87
CA LEU A 121 10.10 9.41 8.87
C LEU A 121 9.42 8.04 8.73
N ALA A 122 8.17 7.94 9.18
CA ALA A 122 7.39 6.71 9.09
C ALA A 122 6.09 6.91 8.31
N GLY A 123 5.67 5.90 7.57
CA GLY A 123 4.43 5.96 6.80
C GLY A 123 4.22 4.75 5.90
N GLY A 124 3.37 4.87 4.89
CA GLY A 124 3.13 3.79 3.95
C GLY A 124 2.81 4.28 2.56
N THR A 125 2.98 3.42 1.58
CA THR A 125 2.61 3.68 0.20
C THR A 125 2.19 2.40 -0.51
N GLU A 126 1.30 2.53 -1.48
CA GLU A 126 0.85 1.42 -2.29
C GLU A 126 0.37 1.93 -3.65
N ALA A 127 0.64 1.15 -4.71
CA ALA A 127 0.15 1.43 -6.06
C ALA A 127 -0.33 0.13 -6.72
N MET A 128 -1.54 -0.30 -6.36
CA MET A 128 -2.14 -1.56 -6.83
C MET A 128 -2.16 -1.70 -8.36
N SER A 129 -2.26 -0.58 -9.09
CA SER A 129 -2.27 -0.56 -10.56
C SER A 129 -0.94 -0.98 -11.21
N HIS A 130 0.15 -1.00 -10.44
CA HIS A 130 1.48 -1.43 -10.88
C HIS A 130 1.88 -2.80 -10.29
N ALA A 131 0.95 -3.52 -9.68
CA ALA A 131 1.21 -4.86 -9.17
C ALA A 131 1.74 -5.77 -10.29
N PRO A 132 2.84 -6.52 -10.06
CA PRO A 132 3.52 -7.26 -11.10
C PRO A 132 2.69 -8.44 -11.63
N LEU A 133 2.88 -8.74 -12.92
CA LEU A 133 2.50 -10.02 -13.50
C LEU A 133 3.70 -10.96 -13.42
N LEU A 134 3.50 -12.10 -12.77
CA LEU A 134 4.54 -13.09 -12.53
C LEU A 134 4.34 -14.29 -13.47
N PHE A 135 5.43 -15.01 -13.75
CA PHE A 135 5.36 -16.29 -14.45
C PHE A 135 5.34 -17.45 -13.44
N SER A 136 4.71 -18.56 -13.83
CA SER A 136 4.72 -19.79 -13.04
C SER A 136 6.12 -20.37 -12.90
N SER A 137 6.34 -21.18 -11.86
CA SER A 137 7.60 -21.90 -11.66
C SER A 137 7.98 -22.78 -12.85
N ALA A 138 6.98 -23.33 -13.56
CA ALA A 138 7.21 -24.12 -14.78
C ALA A 138 7.78 -23.27 -15.93
N MET A 139 7.26 -22.06 -16.13
CA MET A 139 7.78 -21.12 -17.12
C MET A 139 9.18 -20.63 -16.73
N ALA A 140 9.41 -20.32 -15.44
CA ALA A 140 10.72 -19.92 -14.94
C ALA A 140 11.78 -21.02 -15.16
N ALA A 141 11.44 -22.28 -14.86
CA ALA A 141 12.33 -23.43 -15.09
C ALA A 141 12.59 -23.67 -16.58
N TRP A 142 11.57 -23.53 -17.43
CA TRP A 142 11.73 -23.61 -18.88
C TRP A 142 12.65 -22.50 -19.42
N LEU A 143 12.44 -21.24 -19.02
CA LEU A 143 13.29 -20.10 -19.39
C LEU A 143 14.74 -20.32 -18.94
N GLY A 144 14.96 -20.85 -17.73
CA GLY A 144 16.28 -21.19 -17.23
C GLY A 144 16.96 -22.29 -18.07
N THR A 145 16.22 -23.34 -18.43
CA THR A 145 16.73 -24.42 -19.28
C THR A 145 17.08 -23.92 -20.69
N PHE A 146 16.20 -23.10 -21.28
CA PHE A 146 16.39 -22.56 -22.61
C PHE A 146 17.54 -21.55 -22.68
N SER A 147 17.67 -20.67 -21.68
CA SER A 147 18.73 -19.64 -21.63
C SER A 147 20.12 -20.21 -21.37
N THR A 148 20.21 -21.31 -20.61
CA THR A 148 21.48 -21.96 -20.29
C THR A 148 21.95 -22.99 -21.33
N ALA A 149 21.06 -23.42 -22.24
CA ALA A 149 21.38 -24.37 -23.29
C ALA A 149 22.40 -23.79 -24.30
N ARG A 150 23.60 -24.38 -24.36
CA ARG A 150 24.68 -23.94 -25.27
C ARG A 150 24.65 -24.63 -26.62
N LYS A 151 24.27 -25.92 -26.67
CA LYS A 151 24.27 -26.69 -27.92
C LYS A 151 22.97 -26.49 -28.69
N PRO A 152 23.01 -26.44 -30.05
CA PRO A 152 21.80 -26.33 -30.86
C PRO A 152 20.75 -27.43 -30.59
N ALA A 153 21.19 -28.67 -30.34
CA ALA A 153 20.30 -29.78 -30.01
C ALA A 153 19.55 -29.57 -28.68
N ASP A 154 20.25 -29.07 -27.65
CA ASP A 154 19.65 -28.79 -26.34
C ASP A 154 18.66 -27.63 -26.43
N LYS A 155 18.96 -26.61 -27.23
CA LYS A 155 18.04 -25.50 -27.53
C LYS A 155 16.78 -25.98 -28.24
N LEU A 156 16.92 -26.86 -29.23
CA LEU A 156 15.77 -27.45 -29.94
C LEU A 156 14.91 -28.28 -29.00
N LYS A 157 15.52 -29.12 -28.15
CA LYS A 157 14.81 -29.91 -27.14
C LYS A 157 14.05 -29.02 -26.16
N ALA A 158 14.68 -27.96 -25.66
CA ALA A 158 14.02 -27.00 -24.79
C ALA A 158 12.87 -26.28 -25.51
N ALA A 159 13.05 -25.87 -26.76
CA ALA A 159 11.99 -25.26 -27.56
C ALA A 159 10.78 -26.20 -27.74
N LEU A 160 11.02 -27.48 -28.02
CA LEU A 160 9.96 -28.50 -28.14
C LEU A 160 9.26 -28.81 -26.80
N ALA A 161 9.92 -28.57 -25.67
CA ALA A 161 9.33 -28.73 -24.34
C ALA A 161 8.45 -27.55 -23.91
N PHE A 162 8.40 -26.46 -24.70
CA PHE A 162 7.55 -25.31 -24.42
C PHE A 162 6.06 -25.70 -24.48
N ARG A 163 5.27 -25.18 -23.54
CA ARG A 163 3.81 -25.35 -23.50
C ARG A 163 3.14 -23.98 -23.44
N PRO A 164 2.10 -23.71 -24.26
CA PRO A 164 1.38 -22.43 -24.21
C PRO A 164 0.85 -22.06 -22.81
N ALA A 165 0.51 -23.06 -22.00
CA ALA A 165 0.09 -22.87 -20.61
C ALA A 165 1.12 -22.13 -19.73
N PHE A 166 2.41 -22.16 -20.09
CA PHE A 166 3.47 -21.43 -19.39
C PHE A 166 3.32 -19.91 -19.47
N LEU A 167 2.61 -19.41 -20.48
CA LEU A 167 2.36 -17.98 -20.65
C LEU A 167 1.21 -17.46 -19.78
N LYS A 168 0.46 -18.33 -19.09
CA LYS A 168 -0.61 -17.88 -18.19
C LYS A 168 0.03 -17.11 -17.03
N PRO A 169 -0.25 -15.80 -16.89
CA PRO A 169 0.36 -15.00 -15.85
C PRO A 169 -0.27 -15.31 -14.49
N ILE A 170 0.54 -15.18 -13.46
CA ILE A 170 0.11 -15.08 -12.07
C ILE A 170 -0.06 -13.59 -11.76
N ILE A 171 -1.26 -13.18 -11.42
CA ILE A 171 -1.57 -11.78 -11.11
C ILE A 171 -1.13 -11.52 -9.67
N GLY A 172 -0.02 -10.81 -9.47
CA GLY A 172 0.54 -10.55 -8.14
C GLY A 172 -0.46 -9.89 -7.18
N LEU A 173 -1.31 -9.00 -7.69
CA LEU A 173 -2.39 -8.39 -6.93
C LEU A 173 -3.36 -9.41 -6.33
N LEU A 174 -3.76 -10.42 -7.11
CA LEU A 174 -4.67 -11.46 -6.62
C LEU A 174 -3.96 -12.32 -5.57
N CYS A 175 -2.67 -12.59 -5.73
CA CYS A 175 -1.89 -13.30 -4.70
C CYS A 175 -1.83 -12.52 -3.39
N GLY A 176 -1.66 -11.19 -3.43
CA GLY A 176 -1.67 -10.34 -2.24
C GLY A 176 -3.05 -10.22 -1.58
N LEU A 177 -4.14 -10.48 -2.33
CA LEU A 177 -5.53 -10.44 -1.87
C LEU A 177 -6.14 -11.82 -1.62
N THR A 178 -5.35 -12.90 -1.74
CA THR A 178 -5.80 -14.27 -1.52
C THR A 178 -4.98 -14.91 -0.44
N ASP A 179 -5.65 -15.44 0.58
CA ASP A 179 -5.00 -16.21 1.62
C ASP A 179 -4.46 -17.52 1.03
N PRO A 180 -3.13 -17.77 1.09
CA PRO A 180 -2.55 -18.95 0.45
C PRO A 180 -2.76 -20.25 1.26
N ILE A 181 -3.21 -20.16 2.51
CA ILE A 181 -3.39 -21.32 3.41
C ILE A 181 -4.81 -21.86 3.29
N VAL A 182 -5.80 -20.97 3.31
CA VAL A 182 -7.24 -21.29 3.25
C VAL A 182 -7.74 -21.23 1.81
N GLY A 183 -7.04 -20.55 0.91
CA GLY A 183 -7.41 -20.42 -0.51
C GLY A 183 -8.56 -19.44 -0.76
N LEU A 184 -8.93 -18.63 0.24
CA LEU A 184 -10.00 -17.65 0.16
C LEU A 184 -9.45 -16.27 -0.14
N ASN A 185 -10.13 -15.51 -0.99
CA ASN A 185 -9.82 -14.10 -1.16
C ASN A 185 -10.35 -13.26 0.02
N MET A 186 -9.80 -12.07 0.21
CA MET A 186 -10.16 -11.19 1.34
C MET A 186 -11.66 -10.80 1.37
N GLY A 187 -12.34 -10.79 0.22
CA GLY A 187 -13.79 -10.56 0.16
C GLY A 187 -14.58 -11.75 0.72
N GLN A 188 -14.18 -12.97 0.37
CA GLN A 188 -14.82 -14.19 0.86
C GLN A 188 -14.62 -14.38 2.38
N THR A 189 -13.46 -14.00 2.91
CA THR A 189 -13.26 -14.01 4.37
C THR A 189 -14.18 -13.01 5.07
N ALA A 190 -14.48 -11.86 4.44
CA ALA A 190 -15.46 -10.90 4.95
C ALA A 190 -16.89 -11.48 4.94
N GLU A 191 -17.30 -12.19 3.89
CA GLU A 191 -18.61 -12.88 3.84
C GLU A 191 -18.75 -13.92 4.95
N ILE A 192 -17.71 -14.72 5.19
CA ILE A 192 -17.68 -15.70 6.30
C ILE A 192 -17.86 -15.00 7.65
N LEU A 193 -17.18 -13.86 7.86
CA LEU A 193 -17.34 -13.08 9.09
C LEU A 193 -18.77 -12.54 9.22
N ALA A 194 -19.33 -11.98 8.15
CA ALA A 194 -20.70 -11.48 8.14
C ALA A 194 -21.70 -12.59 8.52
N HIS A 195 -21.57 -13.78 7.94
CA HIS A 195 -22.41 -14.93 8.30
C HIS A 195 -22.20 -15.39 9.75
N ARG A 196 -20.96 -15.50 10.22
CA ARG A 196 -20.65 -15.96 11.60
C ARG A 196 -21.17 -15.02 12.67
N PHE A 197 -21.11 -13.72 12.42
CA PHE A 197 -21.55 -12.70 13.37
C PHE A 197 -22.98 -12.20 13.08
N ASN A 198 -23.68 -12.83 12.14
CA ASN A 198 -25.05 -12.49 11.74
C ASN A 198 -25.20 -11.00 11.36
N VAL A 199 -24.22 -10.47 10.63
CA VAL A 199 -24.25 -9.11 10.08
C VAL A 199 -25.07 -9.11 8.81
N SER A 200 -26.20 -8.43 8.83
CA SER A 200 -27.13 -8.37 7.71
C SER A 200 -26.63 -7.48 6.57
N ARG A 201 -27.15 -7.71 5.36
CA ARG A 201 -26.89 -6.85 4.19
C ARG A 201 -27.28 -5.39 4.46
N ASP A 202 -28.41 -5.17 5.11
CA ASP A 202 -28.90 -3.83 5.43
C ASP A 202 -27.95 -3.10 6.40
N GLU A 203 -27.37 -3.79 7.38
CA GLU A 203 -26.37 -3.22 8.28
C GLU A 203 -25.08 -2.84 7.55
N MET A 204 -24.60 -3.69 6.64
CA MET A 204 -23.43 -3.43 5.81
C MET A 204 -23.65 -2.24 4.87
N ASP A 205 -24.79 -2.21 4.16
CA ASP A 205 -25.14 -1.11 3.25
C ASP A 205 -25.32 0.20 4.02
N ALA A 206 -25.99 0.18 5.18
CA ALA A 206 -26.15 1.35 6.02
C ALA A 206 -24.79 1.87 6.55
N PHE A 207 -23.87 0.98 6.92
CA PHE A 207 -22.51 1.38 7.31
C PHE A 207 -21.76 2.03 6.14
N ALA A 208 -21.79 1.42 4.95
CA ALA A 208 -21.14 1.94 3.76
C ALA A 208 -21.69 3.32 3.35
N THR A 209 -23.02 3.49 3.34
CA THR A 209 -23.66 4.79 3.08
C THR A 209 -23.23 5.85 4.08
N ARG A 210 -23.26 5.54 5.40
CA ARG A 210 -22.80 6.49 6.43
C ARG A 210 -21.34 6.87 6.25
N SER A 211 -20.48 5.94 5.86
CA SER A 211 -19.06 6.21 5.63
C SER A 211 -18.85 7.20 4.49
N HIS A 212 -19.52 6.99 3.34
CA HIS A 212 -19.48 7.93 2.22
C HIS A 212 -20.03 9.31 2.56
N GLN A 213 -21.16 9.38 3.27
CA GLN A 213 -21.76 10.66 3.69
C GLN A 213 -20.86 11.43 4.67
N ARG A 214 -20.19 10.72 5.60
CA ARG A 214 -19.22 11.33 6.52
C ARG A 214 -18.02 11.89 5.78
N LEU A 215 -17.48 11.15 4.81
CA LEU A 215 -16.35 11.61 4.01
C LEU A 215 -16.74 12.83 3.15
N ALA A 216 -17.91 12.81 2.51
CA ALA A 216 -18.43 13.95 1.75
C ALA A 216 -18.57 15.20 2.64
N LYS A 217 -19.18 15.05 3.82
CA LYS A 217 -19.31 16.14 4.79
C LYS A 217 -17.96 16.65 5.30
N ALA A 218 -16.99 15.75 5.54
CA ALA A 218 -15.65 16.15 5.96
C ALA A 218 -14.94 16.98 4.87
N ALA A 219 -15.07 16.59 3.61
CA ALA A 219 -14.55 17.33 2.48
C ALA A 219 -15.22 18.71 2.33
N GLU A 220 -16.55 18.78 2.40
CA GLU A 220 -17.30 20.06 2.37
C GLU A 220 -16.91 21.01 3.50
N GLN A 221 -16.58 20.45 4.67
CA GLN A 221 -16.15 21.20 5.86
C GLN A 221 -14.65 21.53 5.86
N GLY A 222 -13.88 21.13 4.86
CA GLY A 222 -12.43 21.37 4.81
C GLY A 222 -11.65 20.64 5.92
N ARG A 223 -12.15 19.49 6.40
CA ARG A 223 -11.53 18.69 7.49
C ARG A 223 -10.50 17.68 7.00
N LEU A 224 -10.13 17.75 5.72
CA LEU A 224 -9.17 16.86 5.06
C LEU A 224 -7.89 17.64 4.73
N ASP A 225 -7.35 18.34 5.71
CA ASP A 225 -6.16 19.19 5.59
C ASP A 225 -4.87 18.37 5.46
N GLU A 226 -4.93 17.06 5.71
CA GLU A 226 -3.81 16.14 5.52
C GLU A 226 -3.55 15.75 4.06
N ILE A 227 -4.44 16.11 3.12
CA ILE A 227 -4.33 15.76 1.70
C ILE A 227 -3.43 16.74 0.95
N GLU A 228 -2.30 16.24 0.45
CA GLU A 228 -1.39 17.01 -0.38
C GLU A 228 -1.77 16.93 -1.86
N THR A 229 -1.69 18.05 -2.58
CA THR A 229 -1.89 18.05 -4.02
C THR A 229 -0.69 17.42 -4.73
N ILE A 230 -0.95 16.41 -5.54
CA ILE A 230 0.08 15.69 -6.32
C ILE A 230 -0.10 15.93 -7.82
N TYR A 231 0.99 15.80 -8.57
CA TYR A 231 1.04 16.02 -10.02
C TYR A 231 1.62 14.80 -10.71
N ASP A 232 0.97 14.37 -11.79
CA ASP A 232 1.55 13.34 -12.67
C ASP A 232 2.56 13.92 -13.66
N ASN A 233 3.25 13.03 -14.39
CA ASN A 233 4.27 13.41 -15.38
C ASN A 233 3.69 14.21 -16.56
N ALA A 234 2.37 14.23 -16.75
CA ALA A 234 1.70 15.05 -17.76
C ALA A 234 1.28 16.44 -17.20
N GLY A 235 1.61 16.75 -15.95
CA GLY A 235 1.27 18.00 -15.29
C GLY A 235 -0.17 18.07 -14.79
N LYS A 236 -0.93 16.98 -14.83
CA LYS A 236 -2.28 16.94 -14.27
C LYS A 236 -2.20 16.81 -12.75
N TYR A 237 -2.95 17.65 -12.06
CA TYR A 237 -3.02 17.65 -10.60
C TYR A 237 -4.14 16.76 -10.06
N TYR A 238 -3.95 16.28 -8.84
CA TYR A 238 -4.90 15.50 -8.05
C TYR A 238 -4.84 16.03 -6.61
N ASN A 239 -5.97 16.50 -6.09
CA ASN A 239 -6.05 17.19 -4.79
C ASN A 239 -7.18 16.66 -3.89
N SER A 240 -7.84 15.57 -4.29
CA SER A 240 -8.98 15.01 -3.56
C SER A 240 -9.11 13.51 -3.82
N ASP A 241 -9.65 12.79 -2.82
CA ASP A 241 -9.94 11.37 -2.92
C ASP A 241 -11.04 11.12 -3.97
N ASP A 242 -10.84 10.19 -4.90
CA ASP A 242 -11.80 9.96 -6.01
C ASP A 242 -12.74 8.76 -5.76
N GLY A 243 -12.66 8.15 -4.57
CA GLY A 243 -13.45 7.00 -4.14
C GLY A 243 -14.77 7.33 -3.45
N CYS A 244 -14.97 8.59 -3.03
CA CYS A 244 -16.19 9.01 -2.35
C CYS A 244 -17.40 8.97 -3.31
N ARG A 245 -18.55 8.51 -2.81
CA ARG A 245 -19.83 8.49 -3.52
C ARG A 245 -20.86 9.26 -2.68
N PRO A 246 -20.92 10.61 -2.79
CA PRO A 246 -21.77 11.44 -1.94
C PRO A 246 -23.26 11.12 -2.05
N ASP A 247 -23.69 10.64 -3.22
CA ASP A 247 -25.06 10.26 -3.53
C ASP A 247 -25.41 8.81 -3.14
N SER A 248 -24.52 8.13 -2.38
CA SER A 248 -24.75 6.78 -1.86
C SER A 248 -25.98 6.75 -0.95
N SER A 249 -26.79 5.71 -1.10
CA SER A 249 -28.01 5.46 -0.35
C SER A 249 -28.24 3.96 -0.21
N VAL A 250 -28.92 3.55 0.85
CA VAL A 250 -29.20 2.13 1.13
C VAL A 250 -30.01 1.52 -0.01
N GLU A 251 -30.96 2.27 -0.57
CA GLU A 251 -31.81 1.82 -1.69
C GLU A 251 -31.03 1.59 -2.99
N LYS A 252 -29.95 2.36 -3.22
CA LYS A 252 -29.05 2.14 -4.36
C LYS A 252 -28.13 0.95 -4.11
N LEU A 253 -27.59 0.82 -2.90
CA LEU A 253 -26.68 -0.27 -2.55
C LEU A 253 -27.39 -1.62 -2.55
N ALA A 254 -28.63 -1.70 -2.06
CA ALA A 254 -29.42 -2.93 -2.01
C ALA A 254 -29.67 -3.56 -3.40
N LYS A 255 -29.61 -2.76 -4.48
CA LYS A 255 -29.76 -3.25 -5.87
C LYS A 255 -28.50 -3.90 -6.44
N LEU A 256 -27.36 -3.76 -5.76
CA LEU A 256 -26.09 -4.32 -6.22
C LEU A 256 -26.05 -5.82 -5.95
N ARG A 257 -25.59 -6.56 -6.97
CA ARG A 257 -25.29 -8.00 -6.84
C ARG A 257 -24.12 -8.21 -5.88
N PRO A 258 -24.08 -9.32 -5.13
CA PRO A 258 -22.91 -9.72 -4.36
C PRO A 258 -21.65 -9.73 -5.23
N ALA A 259 -20.55 -9.23 -4.68
CA ALA A 259 -19.25 -9.24 -5.36
C ALA A 259 -18.46 -10.53 -5.09
N PHE A 260 -18.77 -11.21 -3.98
CA PHE A 260 -18.14 -12.43 -3.51
C PHE A 260 -19.21 -13.39 -2.97
N GLU A 261 -18.83 -14.66 -2.86
CA GLU A 261 -19.57 -15.75 -2.22
C GLU A 261 -18.63 -16.53 -1.30
#